data_AF-A0A1M4NAW5-F1
#
_entry.id   AF-A0A1M4NAW5-F1
#
_cell.length_a   1.000
_cell.length_b   1.000
_cell.length_c   1.000
_cell.angle_alpha   90.00
_cell.angle_beta   90.00
_cell.angle_gamma   90.00
#
_symmetry.space_group_name_H-M   'P 1'
#
loop_
_entity.id
_entity.type
_entity.pdbx_description
1 polymer ?
#
loop_
_entity_poly.entity_id
_entity_poly.type
_entity_poly.pdbx_seq_one_letter_code
_entity_poly.pdbx_strand_id
1 'polypeptide(L)' 'MYGDEIIQEMIEGLQQNGEIRLTDGLREISIQALEEVETLYITSTNREFDDAEEAVQWVVEQLGGIENVEEWE' A
#
# COMPACT_ATOMS: atom_id res chain seq x y z
N MET A 1 13.03 2.33 14.79
CA MET A 1 13.34 1.84 13.44
C MET A 1 12.63 0.50 13.24
N TYR A 2 11.28 0.50 13.26
CA TYR A 2 10.47 -0.71 13.08
C TYR A 2 9.43 -0.55 11.94
N GLY A 3 9.16 0.68 11.49
CA GLY A 3 8.24 0.94 10.38
C GLY A 3 8.81 0.62 9.01
N ASP A 4 10.14 0.74 8.84
CA ASP A 4 10.83 0.50 7.56
C ASP A 4 10.70 -0.95 7.08
N GLU A 5 10.84 -1.93 8.00
CA GLU A 5 10.77 -3.36 7.68
C GLU A 5 9.35 -3.75 7.22
N ILE A 6 8.31 -3.23 7.89
CA ILE A 6 6.91 -3.52 7.54
C ILE A 6 6.55 -2.89 6.18
N ILE A 7 6.98 -1.65 5.92
CA ILE A 7 6.77 -0.99 4.63
C ILE A 7 7.43 -1.81 3.51
N GLN A 8 8.62 -2.33 3.75
CA GLN A 8 9.34 -3.14 2.78
C GLN A 8 8.61 -4.46 2.49
N GLU A 9 8.10 -5.15 3.52
CA GLU A 9 7.28 -6.37 3.34
C GLU A 9 6.00 -6.09 2.54
N MET A 10 5.35 -4.94 2.76
CA MET A 10 4.16 -4.51 2.01
C MET A 10 4.48 -4.26 0.53
N ILE A 11 5.62 -3.63 0.23
CA ILE A 11 6.09 -3.40 -1.14
C ILE A 11 6.36 -4.74 -1.84
N GLU A 12 7.04 -5.66 -1.16
CA GLU A 12 7.30 -7.01 -1.69
C GLU A 12 6.01 -7.79 -1.92
N GLY A 13 5.02 -7.65 -1.04
CA GLY A 13 3.68 -8.22 -1.21
C GLY A 13 2.97 -7.68 -2.45
N LEU A 14 2.95 -6.35 -2.62
CA LEU A 14 2.38 -5.70 -3.80
C LEU A 14 3.05 -6.14 -5.11
N GLN A 15 4.38 -6.24 -5.12
CA GLN A 15 5.13 -6.66 -6.31
C GLN A 15 4.92 -8.14 -6.65
N GLN A 16 4.72 -9.01 -5.66
CA GLN A 16 4.51 -10.44 -5.87
C GLN A 16 3.07 -10.80 -6.20
N ASN A 17 2.11 -10.18 -5.51
CA ASN A 17 0.69 -10.51 -5.63
C ASN A 17 -0.03 -9.65 -6.67
N GLY A 18 0.55 -8.51 -7.06
CA GLY A 18 -0.07 -7.52 -7.94
C GLY A 18 -1.17 -6.69 -7.26
N GLU A 19 -1.46 -6.96 -6.00
CA GLU A 19 -2.37 -6.18 -5.16
C GLU A 19 -1.95 -6.34 -3.70
N ILE A 20 -2.09 -5.27 -2.92
CA ILE A 20 -2.07 -5.30 -1.46
C ILE A 20 -3.27 -4.55 -0.91
N ARG A 21 -3.81 -5.00 0.22
CA ARG A 21 -4.86 -4.31 0.99
C ARG A 21 -4.34 -3.97 2.36
N LEU A 22 -4.56 -2.74 2.80
CA LEU A 22 -4.20 -2.27 4.13
C LEU A 22 -5.45 -1.76 4.84
N THR A 23 -5.61 -2.08 6.12
CA THR A 23 -6.75 -1.64 6.94
C THR A 23 -6.33 -1.12 8.31
N ASP A 24 -6.98 -0.06 8.76
CA ASP A 24 -6.89 0.47 10.13
C ASP A 24 -8.00 -0.06 11.07
N GLY A 25 -8.80 -1.02 10.59
CA GLY A 25 -9.96 -1.55 11.30
C GLY A 25 -11.24 -0.71 11.12
N LEU A 26 -11.12 0.55 10.68
CA LEU A 26 -12.25 1.42 10.30
C LEU A 26 -12.29 1.66 8.79
N ARG A 27 -11.12 1.76 8.15
CA ARG A 27 -10.98 2.02 6.71
C ARG A 27 -10.01 1.02 6.08
N GLU A 28 -10.37 0.57 4.89
CA GLU A 28 -9.56 -0.30 4.05
C GLU A 28 -9.15 0.45 2.77
N ILE A 29 -7.89 0.34 2.37
CA ILE A 29 -7.35 0.91 1.15
C ILE A 29 -6.57 -0.19 0.41
N SER A 30 -6.90 -0.42 -0.86
CA SER A 30 -6.15 -1.32 -1.75
C SER A 30 -5.22 -0.55 -2.68
N ILE A 31 -4.06 -1.14 -2.95
CA ILE A 31 -3.12 -0.76 -3.99
C ILE A 31 -3.05 -1.91 -4.99
N GLN A 32 -3.26 -1.63 -6.27
CA GLN A 32 -3.18 -2.60 -7.36
C GLN A 32 -2.03 -2.25 -8.29
N ALA A 33 -1.16 -3.20 -8.60
CA ALA A 33 -0.15 -3.07 -9.63
C ALA A 33 -0.72 -3.47 -10.99
N LEU A 34 -0.77 -2.52 -11.92
CA LEU A 34 -1.20 -2.78 -13.29
C LEU A 34 0.01 -3.25 -14.11
N GLU A 35 0.10 -4.55 -14.35
CA GLU A 35 1.19 -5.20 -15.10
C GLU A 35 1.39 -4.63 -16.52
N GLU A 36 0.34 -4.06 -17.12
CA GLU A 36 0.40 -3.51 -18.49
C GLU A 36 1.12 -2.16 -18.60
N VAL A 37 1.24 -1.41 -17.49
CA VAL A 37 1.72 -0.02 -17.49
C VAL A 37 2.73 0.29 -16.39
N GLU A 38 3.18 -0.71 -15.62
CA GLU A 38 4.08 -0.53 -14.47
C GLU A 38 3.56 0.55 -13.49
N THR A 39 2.25 0.78 -13.47
CA THR A 39 1.60 1.85 -12.70
C THR A 39 0.82 1.22 -11.55
N LEU A 40 0.93 1.81 -10.37
CA LEU A 40 0.21 1.41 -9.18
C LEU A 40 -1.03 2.28 -9.01
N TYR A 41 -2.16 1.64 -8.77
CA TYR A 41 -3.46 2.29 -8.66
C TYR A 41 -4.05 2.10 -7.27
N ILE A 42 -4.46 3.20 -6.64
CA ILE A 42 -5.16 3.18 -5.37
C ILE A 42 -6.67 3.25 -5.61
N THR A 43 -7.33 2.11 -5.44
CA THR A 43 -8.77 1.90 -5.71
C THR A 43 -9.68 2.88 -4.95
N SER A 44 -9.29 3.27 -3.74
CA SER A 44 -10.11 4.15 -2.90
C SER A 44 -10.06 5.63 -3.29
N THR A 45 -9.05 6.07 -4.05
CA THR A 45 -8.83 7.50 -4.34
C THR A 45 -8.60 7.81 -5.82
N ASN A 46 -8.62 6.82 -6.70
CA ASN A 46 -8.29 6.95 -8.11
C ASN A 46 -6.93 7.61 -8.35
N ARG A 47 -5.99 7.40 -7.43
CA ARG A 47 -4.64 7.97 -7.50
C ARG A 47 -3.68 6.95 -8.07
N GLU A 48 -2.80 7.42 -8.94
CA GLU A 48 -1.77 6.62 -9.60
C GLU A 48 -0.39 6.98 -9.04
N PHE A 49 0.46 5.96 -8.94
CA PHE A 49 1.85 6.07 -8.50
C PHE A 49 2.73 5.25 -9.43
N ASP A 50 3.91 5.77 -9.76
CA ASP A 50 4.92 5.06 -10.55
C ASP A 50 5.89 4.27 -9.64
N ASP A 51 5.82 4.48 -8.32
CA ASP A 51 6.71 3.88 -7.33
C ASP A 51 5.92 3.22 -6.19
N ALA A 52 6.31 1.98 -5.86
CA ALA A 52 5.66 1.16 -4.84
C ALA A 52 5.87 1.66 -3.42
N GLU A 53 7.05 2.19 -3.13
CA GLU A 53 7.35 2.79 -1.84
C GLU A 53 6.49 4.04 -1.64
N GLU A 54 6.42 4.93 -2.64
CA GLU A 54 5.56 6.11 -2.58
C GLU A 54 4.08 5.75 -2.40
N ALA A 55 3.58 4.73 -3.13
CA ALA A 55 2.20 4.28 -3.02
C ALA A 55 1.88 3.75 -1.61
N VAL A 56 2.72 2.86 -1.08
CA VAL A 56 2.55 2.23 0.24
C VAL A 56 2.67 3.28 1.34
N GLN A 57 3.70 4.14 1.31
CA GLN A 57 3.85 5.21 2.28
C GLN A 57 2.64 6.13 2.28
N TRP A 58 2.13 6.50 1.10
CA TRP A 58 0.96 7.36 1.01
C TRP A 58 -0.28 6.73 1.63
N VAL A 59 -0.53 5.44 1.40
CA VAL A 59 -1.65 4.72 2.04
C VAL A 59 -1.50 4.70 3.54
N VAL A 60 -0.30 4.40 4.02
CA VAL A 60 0.02 4.38 5.45
C VAL A 60 -0.22 5.76 6.08
N GLU A 61 0.14 6.85 5.39
CA GLU A 61 -0.18 8.21 5.84
C GLU A 61 -1.69 8.47 5.88
N GLN A 62 -2.48 7.96 4.93
CA GLN A 62 -3.95 8.09 4.97
C GLN A 62 -4.59 7.36 6.16
N LEU A 63 -3.99 6.24 6.55
CA LEU A 63 -4.39 5.45 7.73
C LEU A 63 -3.92 6.10 9.05
N GLY A 64 -3.12 7.16 8.98
CA GLY A 64 -2.62 7.90 10.15
C GLY A 64 -1.25 7.42 10.65
N GLY A 65 -0.51 6.68 9.83
CA GLY A 65 0.81 6.13 10.15
C GLY A 65 0.77 4.61 10.30
N ILE A 66 1.95 3.99 10.19
CA ILE A 66 2.10 2.51 10.18
C ILE A 66 1.61 1.85 11.46
N GLU A 67 1.66 2.59 12.58
CA GLU A 67 1.16 2.15 13.88
C GLU A 67 -0.36 1.97 13.93
N ASN A 68 -1.10 2.56 12.98
CA ASN A 68 -2.55 2.42 12.86
C ASN A 68 -2.95 1.34 11.86
N VAL A 69 -2.00 0.73 11.15
CA VAL A 69 -2.31 -0.40 10.26
C VAL A 69 -2.46 -1.65 11.14
N GLU A 70 -3.70 -2.16 11.22
CA GLU A 70 -3.98 -3.37 12.00
C GLU A 70 -3.66 -4.64 11.21
N GLU A 71 -3.99 -4.66 9.92
CA GLU A 71 -3.83 -5.83 9.06
C GLU A 71 -3.49 -5.41 7.61
N TRP A 72 -2.72 -6.27 6.93
CA TRP A 72 -2.45 -6.16 5.50
C TRP A 72 -2.33 -7.55 4.86
N GLU A 73 -2.77 -7.66 3.60
CA GLU A 73 -2.73 -8.87 2.76
C GLU A 73 -2.26 -8.57 1.34
#